data_AF-A0A4P8IGD0-F1
#
_entry.id   AF-A0A4P8IGD0-F1
#
_cell.length_a   1.000
_cell.length_b   1.000
_cell.length_c   1.000
_cell.angle_alpha   90.00
_cell.angle_beta   90.00
_cell.angle_gamma   90.00
#
_symmetry.space_group_name_H-M   'P 1'
#
loop_
_entity.id
_entity.type
_entity.pdbx_description
1 polymer ?
#
loop_
_entity_poly.entity_id
_entity_poly.type
_entity_poly.pdbx_seq_one_letter_code
_entity_poly.pdbx_strand_id
1 'polypeptide(L)'
;MTITLTQAIILGVICGVWKSCICYTIGGFNINTVIFNAVFVGLVMGDMKSAMIIGASIQLIYLGIVAAGGNQPTDPCLAAYVAIPIAIASGLDTNAAVALAVPVGLLGSQVTNLVYLINGFFVEKADEAANRGDERGIGIWGIYVPFLVRILLIAVPVTVAIYYGSNVLAGVMNHIPAWLTNGLAAMGACLPAVGFAIITNLIAKPKYVIFFFAGFFLVQYTGLGTIPLLLAGAFVTYMYITFTRNSADASEEDEDEEDEDESVAVGTSGDCTLSKGDIFRAWTRWWIWCETGHSFVRMMAPSFCNAMIPALKRFYPGKKNDPHYIEALQRHMTFFNTEGHFGGGPNLGLSLAMEEAKSKNYESIPNEVIINVKTGLMGPLAGIGDTITWSTLMYLLIGLFLPLAKQGNVLGGIGPVVCLTVIAFTIGYILTSRCYKFGYTFAENMLKSGIINIVIMAASVLGLFMMGGLASTYVTVSTPIQWAVGGQVTKLQDILNSILPGILPLLDVMLVWGYLRKHRNYFMAAIFVTVISLVLGCLGIII
;
A
#
# COMPACT_ATOMS: atom_id res chain seq x y z
N MET A 1 -8.16 30.71 -9.00
CA MET A 1 -9.57 30.38 -8.65
C MET A 1 -9.70 30.41 -7.14
N THR A 2 -10.74 31.00 -6.56
CA THR A 2 -10.93 31.00 -5.11
C THR A 2 -11.63 29.72 -4.66
N ILE A 3 -11.08 29.01 -3.68
CA ILE A 3 -11.71 27.80 -3.14
C ILE A 3 -12.85 28.24 -2.21
N THR A 4 -14.07 27.78 -2.48
CA THR A 4 -15.21 28.07 -1.61
C THR A 4 -15.12 27.28 -0.30
N LEU A 5 -15.70 27.82 0.78
CA LEU A 5 -15.75 27.10 2.07
C LEU A 5 -16.43 25.73 1.93
N THR A 6 -17.47 25.65 1.10
CA THR A 6 -18.19 24.39 0.82
C THR A 6 -17.29 23.35 0.16
N GLN A 7 -16.48 23.74 -0.83
CA GLN A 7 -15.51 22.83 -1.46
C GLN A 7 -14.46 22.35 -0.45
N ALA A 8 -13.94 23.25 0.39
CA ALA A 8 -12.96 22.89 1.42
C ALA A 8 -13.53 21.93 2.47
N ILE A 9 -14.80 22.08 2.87
CA ILE A 9 -15.48 21.15 3.79
C ILE A 9 -15.66 19.79 3.12
N ILE A 10 -16.15 19.76 1.88
CA ILE A 10 -16.36 18.50 1.14
C ILE A 10 -15.04 17.73 1.00
N LEU A 11 -13.96 18.41 0.61
CA LEU A 11 -12.63 17.79 0.48
C LEU A 11 -12.11 17.27 1.82
N GLY A 12 -12.28 18.03 2.91
CA GLY A 12 -11.90 17.59 4.26
C GLY A 12 -12.66 16.34 4.70
N VAL A 13 -13.99 16.31 4.52
CA VAL A 13 -14.81 15.15 4.86
C VAL A 13 -14.44 13.94 4.02
N ILE A 14 -14.25 14.10 2.71
CA ILE A 14 -13.82 13.02 1.82
C ILE A 14 -12.45 12.46 2.27
N CYS A 15 -11.49 13.34 2.59
CA CYS A 15 -10.19 12.93 3.12
C CYS A 15 -10.34 12.11 4.41
N GLY A 16 -11.16 12.57 5.36
CA GLY A 16 -11.44 11.87 6.62
C GLY A 16 -12.08 10.49 6.41
N VAL A 17 -13.04 10.38 5.48
CA VAL A 17 -13.69 9.10 5.15
C VAL A 17 -12.67 8.12 4.57
N TRP A 18 -11.84 8.55 3.62
CA TRP A 18 -10.83 7.67 3.02
C TRP A 18 -9.74 7.26 4.00
N LYS A 19 -9.29 8.20 4.86
CA LYS A 19 -8.36 7.89 5.95
C LYS A 19 -8.91 6.92 6.98
N SER A 20 -10.22 6.76 7.03
CA SER A 20 -10.86 5.78 7.90
C SER A 20 -10.73 4.34 7.42
N CYS A 21 -10.10 4.11 6.26
CA CYS A 21 -9.76 2.79 5.74
C CYS A 21 -10.97 1.83 5.63
N ILE A 22 -12.13 2.38 5.26
CA ILE A 22 -13.30 1.55 4.95
C ILE A 22 -13.03 0.74 3.68
N CYS A 23 -13.43 -0.54 3.67
CA CYS A 23 -13.12 -1.48 2.58
C CYS A 23 -11.61 -1.61 2.38
N TYR A 24 -10.98 -2.51 3.12
CA TYR A 24 -9.53 -2.66 3.27
C TYR A 24 -8.70 -2.35 2.02
N THR A 25 -9.01 -2.98 0.88
CA THR A 25 -8.22 -2.76 -0.34
C THR A 25 -8.37 -1.33 -0.86
N ILE A 26 -9.60 -0.81 -0.90
CA ILE A 26 -9.91 0.54 -1.40
C ILE A 26 -9.36 1.57 -0.42
N GLY A 27 -9.70 1.44 0.87
CA GLY A 27 -9.23 2.32 1.93
C GLY A 27 -7.70 2.34 2.03
N GLY A 28 -7.07 1.16 2.03
CA GLY A 28 -5.62 1.02 2.06
C GLY A 28 -4.95 1.61 0.82
N PHE A 29 -5.51 1.38 -0.39
CA PHE A 29 -5.01 2.03 -1.59
C PHE A 29 -5.10 3.56 -1.47
N ASN A 30 -6.20 4.09 -0.95
CA ASN A 30 -6.43 5.53 -0.88
C ASN A 30 -5.54 6.22 0.15
N ILE A 31 -5.22 5.52 1.24
CA ILE A 31 -4.25 6.00 2.23
C ILE A 31 -2.85 6.04 1.63
N ASN A 32 -2.49 5.07 0.78
CA ASN A 32 -1.15 4.89 0.23
C ASN A 32 -0.92 5.58 -1.12
N THR A 33 -1.93 6.21 -1.72
CA THR A 33 -1.84 6.75 -3.09
C THR A 33 -2.45 8.14 -3.24
N VAL A 34 -2.12 8.78 -4.36
CA VAL A 34 -2.47 10.15 -4.71
C VAL A 34 -3.36 10.18 -5.93
N ILE A 35 -3.11 9.32 -6.93
CA ILE A 35 -3.84 9.32 -8.21
C ILE A 35 -5.34 9.05 -8.06
N PHE A 36 -5.75 8.20 -7.11
CA PHE A 36 -7.17 7.97 -6.86
C PHE A 36 -7.81 9.16 -6.15
N ASN A 37 -7.11 9.73 -5.15
CA ASN A 37 -7.57 10.92 -4.44
C ASN A 37 -7.71 12.14 -5.38
N ALA A 38 -6.85 12.24 -6.39
CA ALA A 38 -6.91 13.26 -7.43
C ALA A 38 -8.25 13.26 -8.20
N VAL A 39 -8.89 12.10 -8.36
CA VAL A 39 -10.21 12.01 -9.01
C VAL A 39 -11.27 12.76 -8.19
N PHE A 40 -11.29 12.56 -6.88
CA PHE A 40 -12.26 13.23 -6.00
C PHE A 40 -11.97 14.73 -5.90
N VAL A 41 -10.69 15.10 -5.83
CA VAL A 41 -10.28 16.50 -5.87
C VAL A 41 -10.74 17.17 -7.18
N GLY A 42 -10.47 16.54 -8.32
CA GLY A 42 -10.88 17.04 -9.64
C GLY A 42 -12.40 17.18 -9.78
N LEU A 43 -13.16 16.24 -9.23
CA LEU A 43 -14.62 16.29 -9.21
C LEU A 43 -15.16 17.49 -8.40
N VAL A 44 -14.59 17.76 -7.23
CA VAL A 44 -15.03 18.88 -6.36
C VAL A 44 -14.54 20.24 -6.87
N MET A 45 -13.35 20.29 -7.44
CA MET A 45 -12.76 21.51 -8.00
C MET A 45 -13.31 21.85 -9.39
N GLY A 46 -13.90 20.89 -10.10
CA GLY A 46 -14.40 21.07 -11.47
C GLY A 46 -13.32 21.02 -12.56
N ASP A 47 -12.05 20.74 -12.19
CA ASP A 47 -10.92 20.59 -13.12
C ASP A 47 -10.25 19.22 -12.94
N MET A 48 -10.81 18.22 -13.61
CA MET A 48 -10.31 16.86 -13.57
C MET A 48 -8.94 16.70 -14.24
N LYS A 49 -8.72 17.41 -15.37
CA LYS A 49 -7.50 17.26 -16.16
C LYS A 49 -6.29 17.71 -15.36
N SER A 50 -6.35 18.91 -14.78
CA SER A 50 -5.26 19.45 -13.97
C SER A 50 -5.07 18.63 -12.68
N ALA A 51 -6.16 18.21 -12.03
CA ALA A 51 -6.09 17.36 -10.84
C ALA A 51 -5.35 16.05 -11.10
N MET A 52 -5.67 15.36 -12.21
CA MET A 52 -5.02 14.10 -12.57
C MET A 52 -3.55 14.29 -12.96
N ILE A 53 -3.20 15.36 -13.68
CA ILE A 53 -1.80 15.66 -14.07
C ILE A 53 -0.94 15.95 -12.82
N ILE A 54 -1.44 16.81 -11.92
CA ILE A 54 -0.77 17.15 -10.67
C ILE A 54 -0.69 15.90 -9.77
N GLY A 55 -1.80 15.16 -9.64
CA GLY A 55 -1.86 13.94 -8.85
C GLY A 55 -0.90 12.84 -9.33
N ALA A 56 -0.76 12.66 -10.65
CA ALA A 56 0.21 11.73 -11.24
C ALA A 56 1.66 12.13 -10.94
N SER A 57 1.94 13.42 -10.92
CA SER A 57 3.29 13.94 -10.62
C SER A 57 3.63 13.75 -9.15
N ILE A 58 2.70 14.06 -8.25
CA ILE A 58 2.87 13.82 -6.81
C ILE A 58 2.96 12.31 -6.52
N GLN A 59 2.17 11.46 -7.20
CA GLN A 59 2.19 10.01 -7.02
C GLN A 59 3.56 9.38 -7.24
N LEU A 60 4.35 9.89 -8.19
CA LEU A 60 5.69 9.35 -8.50
C LEU A 60 6.64 9.35 -7.31
N ILE A 61 6.46 10.33 -6.41
CA ILE A 61 7.26 10.50 -5.19
C ILE A 61 6.77 9.58 -4.10
N TYR A 62 5.46 9.35 -4.07
CA TYR A 62 4.82 8.48 -3.11
C TYR A 62 4.86 6.99 -3.52
N LEU A 63 5.52 6.66 -4.63
CA LEU A 63 5.83 5.28 -5.00
C LEU A 63 6.78 4.66 -3.98
N GLY A 64 6.49 3.44 -3.52
CA GLY A 64 7.32 2.68 -2.60
C GLY A 64 7.18 2.96 -1.11
N ILE A 65 6.32 3.89 -0.68
CA ILE A 65 6.06 4.06 0.75
C ILE A 65 5.22 2.91 1.27
N VAL A 66 5.88 2.02 2.00
CA VAL A 66 5.25 0.88 2.66
C VAL A 66 5.16 1.13 4.16
N ALA A 67 3.98 0.89 4.72
CA ALA A 67 3.69 0.97 6.14
C ALA A 67 4.18 -0.29 6.86
N ALA A 68 5.47 -0.39 7.16
CA ALA A 68 5.97 -1.54 7.93
C ALA A 68 5.42 -1.48 9.36
N GLY A 69 4.64 -2.50 9.76
CA GLY A 69 4.09 -2.61 11.12
C GLY A 69 3.06 -1.54 11.49
N GLY A 70 2.39 -0.93 10.49
CA GLY A 70 1.32 0.05 10.70
C GLY A 70 1.79 1.49 10.94
N ASN A 71 3.08 1.78 10.87
CA ASN A 71 3.59 3.16 10.94
C ASN A 71 4.06 3.64 9.56
N GLN A 72 3.38 4.64 9.00
CA GLN A 72 3.73 5.23 7.72
C GLN A 72 4.70 6.39 7.91
N PRO A 73 5.82 6.45 7.17
CA PRO A 73 6.77 7.56 7.30
C PRO A 73 6.17 8.89 6.81
N THR A 74 5.29 8.83 5.82
CA THR A 74 4.60 9.99 5.24
C THR A 74 3.21 9.59 4.77
N ASP A 75 2.34 10.57 4.60
CA ASP A 75 0.92 10.42 4.31
C ASP A 75 0.55 10.92 2.90
N PRO A 76 0.50 10.03 1.89
CA PRO A 76 0.11 10.39 0.53
C PRO A 76 -1.30 10.96 0.41
N CYS A 77 -2.24 10.46 1.22
CA CYS A 77 -3.63 10.88 1.17
C CYS A 77 -3.78 12.34 1.61
N LEU A 78 -3.21 12.70 2.76
CA LEU A 78 -3.24 14.09 3.24
C LEU A 78 -2.49 15.03 2.28
N ALA A 79 -1.36 14.58 1.73
CA ALA A 79 -0.65 15.35 0.71
C ALA A 79 -1.52 15.62 -0.53
N ALA A 80 -2.27 14.63 -1.01
CA ALA A 80 -3.15 14.76 -2.16
C ALA A 80 -4.28 15.78 -1.93
N TYR A 81 -4.99 15.66 -0.80
CA TYR A 81 -6.16 16.50 -0.51
C TYR A 81 -5.80 17.95 -0.17
N VAL A 82 -4.55 18.24 0.21
CA VAL A 82 -4.10 19.62 0.47
C VAL A 82 -3.38 20.20 -0.75
N ALA A 83 -2.41 19.49 -1.31
CA ALA A 83 -1.56 20.04 -2.36
C ALA A 83 -2.28 20.20 -3.71
N ILE A 84 -3.13 19.24 -4.11
CA ILE A 84 -3.80 19.28 -5.42
C ILE A 84 -4.80 20.45 -5.51
N PRO A 85 -5.75 20.63 -4.58
CA PRO A 85 -6.71 21.73 -4.68
C PRO A 85 -6.03 23.10 -4.64
N ILE A 86 -5.00 23.26 -3.78
CA ILE A 86 -4.23 24.49 -3.68
C ILE A 86 -3.49 24.76 -4.98
N ALA A 87 -2.83 23.76 -5.57
CA ALA A 87 -2.13 23.90 -6.84
C ALA A 87 -3.06 24.31 -7.99
N ILE A 88 -4.26 23.72 -8.07
CA ILE A 88 -5.27 24.10 -9.06
C ILE A 88 -5.77 25.53 -8.80
N ALA A 89 -6.05 25.88 -7.55
CA ALA A 89 -6.58 27.20 -7.18
C ALA A 89 -5.58 28.32 -7.46
N SER A 90 -4.31 28.08 -7.17
CA SER A 90 -3.22 29.03 -7.35
C SER A 90 -2.61 29.00 -8.75
N GLY A 91 -2.90 27.99 -9.58
CA GLY A 91 -2.30 27.85 -10.91
C GLY A 91 -0.84 27.43 -10.87
N LEU A 92 -0.46 26.64 -9.86
CA LEU A 92 0.89 26.11 -9.73
C LEU A 92 1.18 25.04 -10.77
N ASP A 93 2.44 24.97 -11.21
CA ASP A 93 2.92 23.87 -12.02
C ASP A 93 3.06 22.57 -11.19
N THR A 94 3.30 21.46 -11.88
CA THR A 94 3.43 20.14 -11.23
C THR A 94 4.58 20.07 -10.25
N ASN A 95 5.66 20.83 -10.49
CA ASN A 95 6.86 20.82 -9.65
C ASN A 95 6.64 21.57 -8.34
N ALA A 96 6.00 22.74 -8.38
CA ALA A 96 5.63 23.45 -7.16
C ALA A 96 4.57 22.69 -6.35
N ALA A 97 3.62 22.02 -7.01
CA ALA A 97 2.64 21.17 -6.33
C ALA A 97 3.29 20.00 -5.58
N VAL A 98 4.31 19.38 -6.20
CA VAL A 98 5.17 18.36 -5.59
C VAL A 98 5.90 18.90 -4.35
N ALA A 99 6.49 20.09 -4.45
CA ALA A 99 7.21 20.72 -3.34
C ALA A 99 6.32 20.95 -2.12
N LEU A 100 5.05 21.32 -2.35
CA LEU A 100 4.03 21.50 -1.31
C LEU A 100 3.59 20.16 -0.71
N ALA A 101 3.51 19.10 -1.52
CA ALA A 101 2.98 17.81 -1.10
C ALA A 101 3.87 17.11 -0.06
N VAL A 102 5.19 17.23 -0.16
CA VAL A 102 6.14 16.48 0.71
C VAL A 102 6.03 16.89 2.20
N PRO A 103 6.10 18.18 2.59
CA PRO A 103 5.95 18.58 3.99
C PRO A 103 4.56 18.24 4.56
N VAL A 104 3.51 18.38 3.75
CA VAL A 104 2.14 18.08 4.18
C VAL A 104 1.97 16.59 4.47
N GLY A 105 2.53 15.72 3.62
CA GLY A 105 2.51 14.28 3.86
C GLY A 105 3.21 13.90 5.17
N LEU A 106 4.31 14.56 5.51
CA LEU A 106 5.02 14.34 6.76
C LEU A 106 4.19 14.72 7.98
N LEU A 107 3.53 15.90 7.95
CA LEU A 107 2.63 16.29 9.04
C LEU A 107 1.47 15.30 9.18
N GLY A 108 1.00 14.75 8.06
CA GLY A 108 -0.07 13.77 8.05
C GLY A 108 0.27 12.46 8.77
N SER A 109 1.52 11.99 8.71
CA SER A 109 1.92 10.81 9.48
C SER A 109 1.83 11.04 10.99
N GLN A 110 2.15 12.25 11.45
CA GLN A 110 2.03 12.61 12.87
C GLN A 110 0.56 12.69 13.31
N VAL A 111 -0.31 13.25 12.47
CA VAL A 111 -1.77 13.26 12.72
C VAL A 111 -2.32 11.83 12.81
N THR A 112 -1.86 10.94 11.93
CA THR A 112 -2.26 9.52 11.96
C THR A 112 -1.84 8.83 13.27
N ASN A 113 -0.61 9.08 13.74
CA ASN A 113 -0.15 8.56 15.02
C ASN A 113 -0.98 9.08 16.21
N LEU A 114 -1.38 10.35 16.18
CA LEU A 114 -2.29 10.92 17.19
C LEU A 114 -3.65 10.21 17.19
N VAL A 115 -4.20 9.90 16.02
CA VAL A 115 -5.47 9.15 15.92
C VAL A 115 -5.33 7.76 16.53
N TYR A 116 -4.24 7.04 16.28
CA TYR A 116 -4.01 5.71 16.88
C TYR A 116 -3.87 5.77 18.41
N LEU A 117 -3.29 6.85 18.94
CA LEU A 117 -3.22 7.10 20.38
C LEU A 117 -4.62 7.31 20.98
N ILE A 118 -5.44 8.17 20.35
CA ILE A 118 -6.81 8.46 20.79
C ILE A 118 -7.69 7.20 20.73
N ASN A 119 -7.52 6.38 19.70
CA ASN A 119 -8.26 5.12 19.56
C ASN A 119 -8.00 4.13 20.70
N GLY A 120 -6.87 4.23 21.42
CA GLY A 120 -6.60 3.43 22.60
C GLY A 120 -7.69 3.54 23.67
N PHE A 121 -8.24 4.74 23.90
CA PHE A 121 -9.31 4.97 24.89
C PHE A 121 -10.63 4.29 24.53
N PHE A 122 -10.94 4.20 23.22
CA PHE A 122 -12.18 3.55 22.78
C PHE A 122 -12.07 2.03 22.78
N VAL A 123 -10.87 1.52 22.56
CA VAL A 123 -10.59 0.08 22.60
C VAL A 123 -10.73 -0.50 24.01
N GLU A 124 -10.35 0.25 25.05
CA GLU A 124 -10.60 -0.16 26.43
C GLU A 124 -12.10 -0.35 26.72
N LYS A 125 -12.95 0.53 26.18
CA LYS A 125 -14.42 0.37 26.25
C LYS A 125 -14.94 -0.82 25.45
N ALA A 126 -14.28 -1.17 24.35
CA ALA A 126 -14.60 -2.37 23.58
C ALA A 126 -14.23 -3.64 24.37
N ASP A 127 -13.11 -3.63 25.10
CA ASP A 127 -12.71 -4.72 26.02
C ASP A 127 -13.74 -4.87 27.16
N GLU A 128 -14.20 -3.78 27.77
CA GLU A 128 -15.30 -3.83 28.75
C GLU A 128 -16.59 -4.42 28.17
N ALA A 129 -16.95 -4.05 26.94
CA ALA A 129 -18.12 -4.59 26.26
C ALA A 129 -17.99 -6.09 26.00
N ALA A 130 -16.79 -6.57 25.64
CA ALA A 130 -16.52 -7.99 25.46
C ALA A 130 -16.68 -8.77 26.77
N ASN A 131 -16.20 -8.22 27.90
CA ASN A 131 -16.36 -8.83 29.22
C ASN A 131 -17.84 -8.96 29.67
N ARG A 132 -18.72 -8.10 29.14
CA ARG A 132 -20.16 -8.11 29.42
C ARG A 132 -20.98 -8.90 28.39
N GLY A 133 -20.33 -9.54 27.41
CA GLY A 133 -21.01 -10.21 26.31
C GLY A 133 -21.81 -9.28 25.39
N ASP A 134 -21.53 -7.97 25.41
CA ASP A 134 -22.26 -6.97 24.62
C ASP A 134 -21.65 -6.81 23.22
N GLU A 135 -22.18 -7.58 22.28
CA GLU A 135 -21.67 -7.61 20.91
C GLU A 135 -21.84 -6.27 20.17
N ARG A 136 -22.86 -5.49 20.55
CA ARG A 136 -23.11 -4.16 19.97
C ARG A 136 -22.09 -3.16 20.48
N GLY A 137 -21.74 -3.22 21.77
CA GLY A 137 -20.70 -2.39 22.38
C GLY A 137 -19.35 -2.59 21.70
N ILE A 138 -18.95 -3.83 21.38
CA ILE A 138 -17.71 -4.12 20.65
C ILE A 138 -17.69 -3.41 19.29
N GLY A 139 -18.79 -3.50 18.52
CA GLY A 139 -18.88 -2.82 17.22
C GLY A 139 -18.90 -1.30 17.34
N ILE A 140 -19.64 -0.74 18.30
CA ILE A 140 -19.75 0.71 18.50
C ILE A 140 -18.41 1.30 18.90
N TRP A 141 -17.81 0.80 19.98
CA TRP A 141 -16.58 1.35 20.54
C TRP A 141 -15.33 0.92 19.78
N GLY A 142 -15.32 -0.28 19.20
CA GLY A 142 -14.19 -0.79 18.45
C GLY A 142 -14.12 -0.35 16.98
N ILE A 143 -15.25 0.02 16.36
CA ILE A 143 -15.31 0.31 14.92
C ILE A 143 -15.95 1.67 14.64
N TYR A 144 -17.22 1.87 15.03
CA TYR A 144 -17.99 3.02 14.56
C TYR A 144 -17.55 4.35 15.20
N VAL A 145 -17.24 4.35 16.50
CA VAL A 145 -16.74 5.54 17.20
C VAL A 145 -15.34 5.92 16.70
N PRO A 146 -14.35 5.01 16.64
CA PRO A 146 -13.04 5.28 16.02
C PRO A 146 -13.15 5.80 14.59
N PHE A 147 -14.06 5.24 13.80
CA PHE A 147 -14.34 5.68 12.43
C PHE A 147 -14.81 7.15 12.38
N LEU A 148 -15.82 7.52 13.18
CA LEU A 148 -16.34 8.90 13.20
C LEU A 148 -15.32 9.89 13.77
N VAL A 149 -14.61 9.52 14.82
CA VAL A 149 -13.59 10.38 15.45
C VAL A 149 -12.45 10.65 14.48
N ARG A 150 -11.99 9.64 13.74
CA ARG A 150 -10.95 9.82 12.71
C ARG A 150 -11.41 10.75 11.60
N ILE A 151 -12.66 10.64 11.13
CA ILE A 151 -13.22 11.57 10.13
C ILE A 151 -13.14 13.00 10.65
N LEU A 152 -13.62 13.26 11.86
CA LEU A 152 -13.65 14.61 12.43
C LEU A 152 -12.25 15.19 12.65
N LEU A 153 -11.33 14.39 13.20
CA LEU A 153 -9.96 14.81 13.49
C LEU A 153 -9.16 15.14 12.23
N ILE A 154 -9.48 14.53 11.09
CA ILE A 154 -8.79 14.76 9.83
C ILE A 154 -9.50 15.82 8.99
N ALA A 155 -10.83 15.81 8.95
CA ALA A 155 -11.60 16.73 8.13
C ALA A 155 -11.38 18.18 8.55
N VAL A 156 -11.37 18.48 9.85
CA VAL A 156 -11.25 19.86 10.34
C VAL A 156 -9.89 20.49 9.96
N PRO A 157 -8.72 19.88 10.26
CA PRO A 157 -7.44 20.45 9.86
C PRO A 157 -7.28 20.57 8.34
N VAL A 158 -7.77 19.59 7.56
CA VAL A 158 -7.68 19.62 6.10
C VAL A 158 -8.52 20.75 5.52
N THR A 159 -9.76 20.93 5.99
CA THR A 159 -10.61 22.04 5.56
C THR A 159 -9.97 23.40 5.84
N VAL A 160 -9.40 23.58 7.04
CA VAL A 160 -8.68 24.82 7.40
C VAL A 160 -7.47 25.03 6.49
N ALA A 161 -6.66 23.99 6.27
CA ALA A 161 -5.48 24.06 5.41
C ALA A 161 -5.82 24.43 3.96
N ILE A 162 -6.88 23.85 3.39
CA ILE A 162 -7.31 24.15 2.02
C ILE A 162 -7.87 25.58 1.91
N TYR A 163 -8.73 25.98 2.85
CA TYR A 163 -9.42 27.27 2.79
C TYR A 163 -8.45 28.45 2.91
N TYR A 164 -7.52 28.40 3.87
CA TYR A 164 -6.53 29.46 4.08
C TYR A 164 -5.28 29.30 3.21
N GLY A 165 -4.94 28.08 2.78
CA GLY A 165 -3.70 27.79 2.05
C GLY A 165 -3.60 28.48 0.70
N SER A 166 -4.71 28.57 -0.04
CA SER A 166 -4.72 29.23 -1.36
C SER A 166 -4.37 30.72 -1.30
N ASN A 167 -4.83 31.43 -0.26
CA ASN A 167 -4.57 32.86 -0.07
C ASN A 167 -3.11 33.13 0.37
N VAL A 168 -2.54 32.26 1.20
CA VAL A 168 -1.14 32.38 1.66
C VAL A 168 -0.17 32.14 0.50
N LEU A 169 -0.46 31.18 -0.38
CA LEU A 169 0.44 30.79 -1.47
C LEU A 169 0.34 31.70 -2.71
N ALA A 170 -0.84 32.24 -3.00
CA ALA A 170 -1.00 33.19 -4.11
C ALA A 170 -0.15 34.46 -3.93
N GLY A 171 0.13 34.89 -2.69
CA GLY A 171 1.01 36.02 -2.39
C GLY A 171 2.51 35.72 -2.60
N VAL A 172 2.92 34.47 -2.51
CA VAL A 172 4.32 34.03 -2.64
C VAL A 172 4.72 33.84 -4.12
N MET A 173 3.75 33.47 -4.97
CA MET A 173 4.00 33.15 -6.38
C MET A 173 4.54 34.31 -7.23
N ASN A 174 4.18 35.56 -6.92
CA ASN A 174 4.56 36.73 -7.74
C ASN A 174 6.02 37.17 -7.54
N HIS A 175 6.79 36.48 -6.69
CA HIS A 175 8.15 36.86 -6.32
C HIS A 175 9.18 35.72 -6.46
N ILE A 176 8.84 34.60 -7.09
CA ILE A 176 9.78 33.47 -7.23
C ILE A 176 10.81 33.79 -8.33
N PRO A 177 12.11 33.86 -8.01
CA PRO A 177 13.15 34.15 -8.99
C PRO A 177 13.44 32.94 -9.90
N ALA A 178 13.85 33.21 -11.15
CA ALA A 178 14.05 32.19 -12.18
C ALA A 178 15.09 31.10 -11.82
N TRP A 179 16.08 31.41 -10.99
CA TRP A 179 17.04 30.41 -10.51
C TRP A 179 16.37 29.36 -9.61
N LEU A 180 15.35 29.77 -8.84
CA LEU A 180 14.60 28.88 -7.96
C LEU A 180 13.60 28.03 -8.75
N THR A 181 13.00 28.56 -9.81
CA THR A 181 12.13 27.77 -10.69
C THR A 181 12.90 26.66 -11.41
N ASN A 182 14.14 26.91 -11.82
CA ASN A 182 15.02 25.89 -12.39
C ASN A 182 15.38 24.81 -11.35
N GLY A 183 15.69 25.22 -10.11
CA GLY A 183 15.89 24.30 -8.98
C GLY A 183 14.67 23.41 -8.71
N LEU A 184 13.46 23.99 -8.71
CA LEU A 184 12.21 23.26 -8.50
C LEU A 184 11.91 22.29 -9.66
N ALA A 185 12.22 22.67 -10.90
CA ALA A 185 12.04 21.81 -12.08
C ALA A 185 12.96 20.59 -12.03
N ALA A 186 14.26 20.81 -11.77
CA ALA A 186 15.23 19.73 -11.61
C ALA A 186 14.85 18.77 -10.49
N MET A 187 14.36 19.32 -9.37
CA MET A 187 13.83 18.54 -8.27
C MET A 187 12.64 17.67 -8.69
N GLY A 188 11.70 18.20 -9.46
CA GLY A 188 10.59 17.43 -10.03
C GLY A 188 11.02 16.30 -10.98
N ALA A 189 12.13 16.49 -11.72
CA ALA A 189 12.67 15.48 -12.62
C ALA A 189 13.40 14.33 -11.89
N CYS A 190 14.06 14.62 -10.76
CA CYS A 190 14.79 13.64 -9.95
C CYS A 190 13.89 12.87 -8.96
N LEU A 191 12.85 13.51 -8.41
CA LEU A 191 12.01 12.93 -7.36
C LEU A 191 11.38 11.56 -7.68
N PRO A 192 10.95 11.26 -8.93
CA PRO A 192 10.50 9.92 -9.30
C PRO A 192 11.54 8.82 -9.07
N ALA A 193 12.85 9.14 -9.14
CA ALA A 193 13.92 8.18 -8.93
C ALA A 193 13.90 7.61 -7.52
N VAL A 194 13.51 8.43 -6.53
CA VAL A 194 13.32 7.98 -5.14
C VAL A 194 12.27 6.89 -5.07
N GLY A 195 11.10 7.10 -5.70
CA GLY A 195 10.02 6.14 -5.65
C GLY A 195 10.38 4.78 -6.27
N PHE A 196 11.00 4.79 -7.46
CA PHE A 196 11.46 3.55 -8.11
C PHE A 196 12.60 2.87 -7.36
N ALA A 197 13.51 3.62 -6.75
CA ALA A 197 14.58 3.07 -5.93
C ALA A 197 14.05 2.41 -4.66
N ILE A 198 13.03 2.99 -4.01
CA ILE A 198 12.40 2.39 -2.83
C ILE A 198 11.72 1.08 -3.20
N ILE A 199 10.88 1.07 -4.24
CA ILE A 199 10.18 -0.16 -4.67
C ILE A 199 11.21 -1.23 -5.05
N THR A 200 12.20 -0.86 -5.87
CA THR A 200 13.28 -1.76 -6.25
C THR A 200 13.97 -2.32 -5.00
N ASN A 201 14.25 -1.51 -3.97
CA ASN A 201 14.86 -2.01 -2.74
C ASN A 201 13.98 -3.00 -1.96
N LEU A 202 12.65 -2.88 -2.05
CA LEU A 202 11.71 -3.76 -1.37
C LEU A 202 11.59 -5.13 -2.06
N ILE A 203 11.64 -5.16 -3.39
CA ILE A 203 11.47 -6.38 -4.18
C ILE A 203 12.80 -6.99 -4.68
N ALA A 204 13.90 -6.24 -4.64
CA ALA A 204 15.19 -6.68 -5.17
C ALA A 204 15.85 -7.71 -4.26
N LYS A 205 15.88 -8.96 -4.73
CA LYS A 205 16.91 -9.92 -4.31
C LYS A 205 18.13 -9.78 -5.22
N PRO A 206 19.37 -9.94 -4.72
CA PRO A 206 20.59 -9.81 -5.53
C PRO A 206 20.54 -10.60 -6.85
N LYS A 207 19.92 -11.79 -6.83
CA LYS A 207 19.74 -12.67 -7.99
C LYS A 207 18.89 -12.08 -9.12
N TYR A 208 17.93 -11.21 -8.79
CA TYR A 208 16.93 -10.70 -9.76
C TYR A 208 17.20 -9.28 -10.24
N VAL A 209 18.23 -8.62 -9.72
CA VAL A 209 18.60 -7.24 -10.10
C VAL A 209 18.81 -7.08 -11.60
N ILE A 210 19.28 -8.13 -12.29
CA ILE A 210 19.49 -8.11 -13.74
C ILE A 210 18.21 -7.77 -14.52
N PHE A 211 17.04 -8.15 -14.00
CA PHE A 211 15.76 -7.86 -14.66
C PHE A 211 15.42 -6.37 -14.65
N PHE A 212 15.87 -5.62 -13.63
CA PHE A 212 15.74 -4.17 -13.60
C PHE A 212 16.47 -3.52 -14.78
N PHE A 213 17.75 -3.87 -14.98
CA PHE A 213 18.53 -3.35 -16.09
C PHE A 213 17.97 -3.79 -17.45
N ALA A 214 17.51 -5.04 -17.56
CA ALA A 214 16.87 -5.54 -18.78
C ALA A 214 15.64 -4.69 -19.16
N GLY A 215 14.76 -4.39 -18.20
CA GLY A 215 13.59 -3.54 -18.43
C GLY A 215 13.96 -2.09 -18.77
N PHE A 216 14.95 -1.52 -18.06
CA PHE A 216 15.43 -0.16 -18.28
C PHE A 216 15.96 0.02 -19.71
N PHE A 217 16.89 -0.83 -20.13
CA PHE A 217 17.49 -0.74 -21.46
C PHE A 217 16.47 -1.05 -22.56
N LEU A 218 15.60 -2.04 -22.34
CA LEU A 218 14.57 -2.37 -23.32
C LEU A 218 13.74 -1.14 -23.65
N VAL A 219 13.16 -0.45 -22.65
CA VAL A 219 12.35 0.76 -22.89
C VAL A 219 13.18 1.87 -23.51
N GLN A 220 14.40 2.10 -23.02
CA GLN A 220 15.20 3.22 -23.48
C GLN A 220 15.59 3.12 -24.97
N TYR A 221 15.86 1.91 -25.48
CA TYR A 221 16.20 1.71 -26.88
C TYR A 221 14.98 1.54 -27.80
N THR A 222 13.87 1.02 -27.27
CA THR A 222 12.68 0.71 -28.09
C THR A 222 11.58 1.76 -28.02
N GLY A 223 11.58 2.60 -26.99
CA GLY A 223 10.49 3.53 -26.70
C GLY A 223 9.16 2.84 -26.38
N LEU A 224 9.19 1.58 -25.94
CA LEU A 224 7.97 0.81 -25.67
C LEU A 224 7.13 1.45 -24.56
N GLY A 225 5.82 1.54 -24.82
CA GLY A 225 4.85 1.94 -23.80
C GLY A 225 4.71 0.91 -22.67
N THR A 226 4.02 1.30 -21.61
CA THR A 226 3.91 0.50 -20.38
C THR A 226 3.18 -0.83 -20.54
N ILE A 227 2.16 -0.91 -21.41
CA ILE A 227 1.41 -2.17 -21.64
C ILE A 227 2.29 -3.23 -22.35
N PRO A 228 2.95 -2.93 -23.48
CA PRO A 228 3.92 -3.85 -24.08
C PRO A 228 5.03 -4.29 -23.10
N LEU A 229 5.52 -3.38 -22.26
CA LEU A 229 6.52 -3.70 -21.24
C LEU A 229 5.99 -4.73 -20.23
N LEU A 230 4.77 -4.56 -19.74
CA LEU A 230 4.12 -5.51 -18.82
C LEU A 230 4.00 -6.92 -19.45
N LEU A 231 3.57 -6.99 -20.72
CA LEU A 231 3.44 -8.27 -21.44
C LEU A 231 4.80 -8.95 -21.65
N ALA A 232 5.82 -8.18 -22.03
CA ALA A 232 7.19 -8.69 -22.16
C ALA A 232 7.73 -9.17 -20.81
N GLY A 233 7.52 -8.40 -19.75
CA GLY A 233 7.93 -8.77 -18.39
C GLY A 233 7.22 -10.03 -17.90
N ALA A 234 5.92 -10.18 -18.17
CA ALA A 234 5.15 -11.37 -17.80
C ALA A 234 5.66 -12.60 -18.55
N PHE A 235 5.97 -12.47 -19.84
CA PHE A 235 6.56 -13.53 -20.64
C PHE A 235 7.94 -13.97 -20.12
N VAL A 236 8.83 -12.99 -19.85
CA VAL A 236 10.16 -13.26 -19.26
C VAL A 236 10.04 -13.92 -17.89
N THR A 237 9.11 -13.46 -17.06
CA THR A 237 8.84 -14.04 -15.74
C THR A 237 8.35 -15.49 -15.85
N TYR A 238 7.41 -15.75 -16.76
CA TYR A 238 6.90 -17.10 -17.01
C TYR A 238 8.00 -18.05 -17.50
N MET A 239 8.84 -17.61 -18.44
CA MET A 239 10.00 -18.40 -18.89
C MET A 239 10.96 -18.68 -17.74
N TYR A 240 11.29 -17.66 -16.94
CA TYR A 240 12.22 -17.80 -15.83
C TYR A 240 11.74 -18.83 -14.79
N ILE A 241 10.44 -18.78 -14.43
CA ILE A 241 9.83 -19.75 -13.52
C ILE A 241 9.86 -21.15 -14.12
N THR A 242 9.47 -21.30 -15.38
CA THR A 242 9.41 -22.60 -16.05
C THR A 242 10.80 -23.27 -16.09
N PHE A 243 11.86 -22.51 -16.39
CA PHE A 243 13.22 -23.05 -16.38
C PHE A 243 13.75 -23.33 -14.98
N THR A 244 13.42 -22.49 -14.00
CA THR A 244 13.89 -22.69 -12.61
C THR A 244 13.17 -23.87 -11.95
N ARG A 245 11.89 -24.08 -12.26
CA ARG A 245 11.11 -25.20 -11.75
C ARG A 245 11.62 -26.55 -12.26
N ASN A 246 11.97 -26.64 -13.55
CA ASN A 246 12.60 -27.83 -14.10
C ASN A 246 13.98 -28.14 -13.48
N SER A 247 14.64 -27.17 -12.82
CA SER A 247 15.88 -27.41 -12.07
C SER A 247 15.64 -27.80 -10.61
N ALA A 248 14.47 -27.51 -10.03
CA ALA A 248 14.09 -27.88 -8.66
C ALA A 248 13.42 -29.26 -8.61
N ASP A 249 12.56 -29.57 -9.59
CA ASP A 249 11.97 -30.90 -9.77
C ASP A 249 13.05 -31.98 -10.02
N ALA A 250 14.27 -31.59 -10.41
CA ALA A 250 15.42 -32.49 -10.60
C ALA A 250 16.31 -32.67 -9.34
N SER A 251 16.05 -31.91 -8.26
CA SER A 251 16.77 -32.00 -6.99
C SER A 251 15.91 -32.52 -5.83
N GLU A 252 14.58 -32.52 -5.98
CA GLU A 252 13.65 -33.02 -4.95
C GLU A 252 13.50 -34.55 -4.96
N GLU A 253 14.06 -35.29 -5.94
CA GLU A 253 14.04 -36.77 -5.92
C GLU A 253 15.02 -37.41 -4.91
N ASP A 254 15.90 -36.64 -4.26
CA ASP A 254 16.99 -37.16 -3.40
C ASP A 254 16.84 -36.82 -1.88
N GLU A 255 15.82 -36.07 -1.45
CA GLU A 255 15.70 -35.59 -0.04
C GLU A 255 14.44 -36.08 0.72
N ASP A 256 13.62 -36.97 0.16
CA ASP A 256 12.36 -37.44 0.77
C ASP A 256 12.52 -38.55 1.84
N GLU A 257 13.72 -38.77 2.41
CA GLU A 257 13.92 -39.64 3.58
C GLU A 257 14.52 -38.84 4.73
N GLU A 258 13.66 -38.32 5.61
CA GLU A 258 13.87 -37.95 7.03
C GLU A 258 13.16 -36.62 7.37
N ASP A 259 11.93 -36.72 7.88
CA ASP A 259 11.42 -35.95 9.02
C ASP A 259 9.89 -36.20 9.19
N GLU A 260 9.53 -37.35 9.76
CA GLU A 260 8.22 -37.55 10.38
C GLU A 260 8.21 -36.91 11.77
N ASP A 261 8.02 -35.59 11.84
CA ASP A 261 7.65 -34.93 13.10
C ASP A 261 6.12 -34.88 13.24
N GLU A 262 5.62 -35.47 14.33
CA GLU A 262 4.22 -35.52 14.74
C GLU A 262 3.61 -34.11 14.88
N SER A 263 3.04 -33.59 13.79
CA SER A 263 2.11 -32.47 13.88
C SER A 263 0.83 -32.95 14.57
N VAL A 264 0.44 -32.28 15.66
CA VAL A 264 -0.83 -32.51 16.34
C VAL A 264 -1.96 -32.30 15.34
N ALA A 265 -2.46 -33.40 14.79
CA ALA A 265 -3.58 -33.40 13.86
C ALA A 265 -4.84 -33.00 14.62
N VAL A 266 -5.12 -31.70 14.69
CA VAL A 266 -6.47 -31.21 14.97
C VAL A 266 -7.29 -31.47 13.70
N GLY A 267 -7.70 -32.72 13.52
CA GLY A 267 -8.54 -33.16 12.44
C GLY A 267 -9.93 -32.53 12.56
N THR A 268 -10.19 -31.45 11.82
CA THR A 268 -11.54 -30.92 11.65
C THR A 268 -12.17 -31.49 10.38
N SER A 269 -12.36 -32.81 10.36
CA SER A 269 -13.20 -33.52 9.39
C SER A 269 -14.61 -33.73 9.99
N GLY A 270 -15.21 -32.67 10.51
CA GLY A 270 -16.58 -32.68 11.03
C GLY A 270 -17.52 -31.97 10.08
N ASP A 271 -18.80 -32.38 10.04
CA ASP A 271 -19.85 -31.72 9.25
C ASP A 271 -19.82 -30.19 9.43
N CYS A 272 -19.51 -29.47 8.35
CA CYS A 272 -19.41 -28.01 8.37
C CYS A 272 -20.77 -27.40 8.73
N THR A 273 -20.85 -26.75 9.88
CA THR A 273 -22.07 -26.14 10.39
C THR A 273 -22.37 -24.80 9.70
N LEU A 274 -21.34 -24.14 9.13
CA LEU A 274 -21.50 -22.87 8.40
C LEU A 274 -21.69 -23.10 6.91
N SER A 275 -22.63 -22.37 6.31
CA SER A 275 -22.82 -22.33 4.86
C SER A 275 -21.75 -21.47 4.18
N LYS A 276 -21.53 -21.70 2.87
CA LYS A 276 -20.70 -20.82 2.02
C LYS A 276 -21.11 -19.34 2.14
N GLY A 277 -22.40 -19.06 2.29
CA GLY A 277 -22.93 -17.71 2.47
C GLY A 277 -22.59 -17.07 3.83
N ASP A 278 -22.29 -17.87 4.85
CA ASP A 278 -21.88 -17.38 6.17
C ASP A 278 -20.40 -17.03 6.18
N ILE A 279 -19.58 -17.87 5.56
CA ILE A 279 -18.14 -17.59 5.34
C ILE A 279 -17.97 -16.32 4.51
N PHE A 280 -18.75 -16.16 3.45
CA PHE A 280 -18.72 -14.94 2.65
C PHE A 280 -19.13 -13.70 3.46
N ARG A 281 -20.14 -13.82 4.33
CA ARG A 281 -20.54 -12.73 5.24
C ARG A 281 -19.47 -12.40 6.29
N ALA A 282 -18.78 -13.39 6.84
CA ALA A 282 -17.67 -13.17 7.76
C ALA A 282 -16.49 -12.47 7.05
N TRP A 283 -16.10 -12.97 5.87
CA TRP A 283 -15.05 -12.40 5.04
C TRP A 283 -15.35 -10.95 4.64
N THR A 284 -16.56 -10.68 4.13
CA THR A 284 -16.96 -9.31 3.74
C THR A 284 -16.99 -8.35 4.93
N ARG A 285 -17.44 -8.79 6.11
CA ARG A 285 -17.38 -7.95 7.32
C ARG A 285 -15.94 -7.63 7.73
N TRP A 286 -15.06 -8.63 7.69
CA TRP A 286 -13.63 -8.43 7.95
C TRP A 286 -13.02 -7.45 6.95
N TRP A 287 -13.25 -7.68 5.66
CA TRP A 287 -12.72 -6.85 4.58
C TRP A 287 -13.20 -5.39 4.67
N ILE A 288 -14.45 -5.14 5.09
CA ILE A 288 -14.96 -3.76 5.22
C ILE A 288 -14.32 -3.03 6.40
N TRP A 289 -14.10 -3.70 7.54
CA TRP A 289 -13.84 -3.04 8.82
C TRP A 289 -12.45 -3.27 9.44
N CYS A 290 -11.60 -4.15 8.88
CA CYS A 290 -10.34 -4.58 9.51
C CYS A 290 -9.46 -3.45 10.08
N GLU A 291 -9.37 -2.30 9.39
CA GLU A 291 -8.46 -1.20 9.74
C GLU A 291 -9.14 0.04 10.35
N THR A 292 -10.46 0.06 10.47
CA THR A 292 -11.17 1.24 10.97
C THR A 292 -10.96 1.45 12.47
N GLY A 293 -10.79 0.36 13.23
CA GLY A 293 -10.60 0.33 14.69
C GLY A 293 -9.15 0.39 15.17
N HIS A 294 -8.21 0.70 14.28
CA HIS A 294 -6.78 0.55 14.55
C HIS A 294 -6.31 1.39 15.76
N SER A 295 -5.66 0.73 16.72
CA SER A 295 -5.12 1.32 17.96
C SER A 295 -3.77 0.70 18.31
N PHE A 296 -2.90 1.39 19.05
CA PHE A 296 -1.62 0.80 19.48
C PHE A 296 -1.77 -0.38 20.46
N VAL A 297 -2.89 -0.46 21.19
CA VAL A 297 -3.10 -1.46 22.25
C VAL A 297 -3.62 -2.79 21.70
N ARG A 298 -4.58 -2.75 20.76
CA ARG A 298 -5.23 -3.97 20.21
C ARG A 298 -5.13 -4.08 18.68
N MET A 299 -4.57 -3.10 17.99
CA MET A 299 -4.48 -3.04 16.53
C MET A 299 -5.85 -3.33 15.88
N MET A 300 -5.99 -4.43 15.15
CA MET A 300 -7.19 -4.80 14.38
C MET A 300 -8.14 -5.76 15.13
N ALA A 301 -7.85 -6.11 16.39
CA ALA A 301 -8.60 -7.12 17.14
C ALA A 301 -10.12 -6.84 17.25
N PRO A 302 -10.58 -5.60 17.52
CA PRO A 302 -12.01 -5.31 17.61
C PRO A 302 -12.75 -5.59 16.28
N SER A 303 -12.09 -5.29 15.17
CA SER A 303 -12.62 -5.56 13.83
C SER A 303 -12.64 -7.06 13.51
N PHE A 304 -11.62 -7.80 13.96
CA PHE A 304 -11.57 -9.26 13.82
C PHE A 304 -12.69 -9.92 14.63
N CYS A 305 -12.85 -9.53 15.90
CA CYS A 305 -13.94 -10.00 16.74
C CYS A 305 -15.31 -9.71 16.12
N ASN A 306 -15.52 -8.50 15.58
CA ASN A 306 -16.77 -8.14 14.90
C ASN A 306 -17.06 -8.97 13.64
N ALA A 307 -16.05 -9.46 12.93
CA ALA A 307 -16.23 -10.38 11.81
C ALA A 307 -16.67 -11.78 12.27
N MET A 308 -16.20 -12.22 13.45
CA MET A 308 -16.50 -13.52 14.06
C MET A 308 -17.87 -13.59 14.73
N ILE A 309 -18.38 -12.49 15.29
CA ILE A 309 -19.64 -12.42 16.06
C ILE A 309 -20.82 -13.21 15.42
N PRO A 310 -21.12 -13.11 14.11
CA PRO A 310 -22.22 -13.85 13.51
C PRO A 310 -22.04 -15.38 13.54
N ALA A 311 -20.81 -15.86 13.40
CA ALA A 311 -20.50 -17.28 13.46
C ALA A 311 -20.53 -17.77 14.91
N LEU A 312 -19.92 -17.02 15.83
CA LEU A 312 -19.94 -17.32 17.27
C LEU A 312 -21.37 -17.44 17.81
N LYS A 313 -22.30 -16.60 17.33
CA LYS A 313 -23.73 -16.68 17.69
C LYS A 313 -24.43 -17.97 17.28
N ARG A 314 -23.91 -18.68 16.27
CA ARG A 314 -24.44 -19.98 15.85
C ARG A 314 -23.79 -21.13 16.60
N PHE A 315 -22.50 -21.00 16.90
CA PHE A 315 -21.74 -21.99 17.66
C PHE A 315 -22.18 -22.06 19.12
N TYR A 316 -22.52 -20.92 19.73
CA TYR A 316 -22.98 -20.82 21.12
C TYR A 316 -24.42 -20.30 21.16
N PRO A 317 -25.43 -21.19 21.01
CA PRO A 317 -26.85 -20.81 21.06
C PRO A 317 -27.30 -20.52 22.50
N GLY A 318 -26.87 -19.38 23.04
CA GLY A 318 -27.23 -18.86 24.37
C GLY A 318 -26.88 -17.38 24.45
N LYS A 319 -27.86 -16.48 24.29
CA LYS A 319 -27.59 -15.02 24.16
C LYS A 319 -27.00 -14.42 25.45
N LYS A 320 -26.07 -13.46 25.26
CA LYS A 320 -25.51 -12.44 26.18
C LYS A 320 -24.87 -12.90 27.50
N ASN A 321 -25.37 -13.94 28.16
CA ASN A 321 -24.90 -14.39 29.47
C ASN A 321 -24.27 -15.79 29.46
N ASP A 322 -24.11 -16.43 28.29
CA ASP A 322 -23.39 -17.69 28.18
C ASP A 322 -21.89 -17.44 28.46
N PRO A 323 -21.31 -18.04 29.51
CA PRO A 323 -19.88 -17.90 29.83
C PRO A 323 -18.99 -18.28 28.65
N HIS A 324 -19.38 -19.30 27.88
CA HIS A 324 -18.59 -19.78 26.75
C HIS A 324 -18.56 -18.78 25.58
N TYR A 325 -19.66 -18.04 25.39
CA TYR A 325 -19.73 -16.97 24.40
C TYR A 325 -18.89 -15.76 24.81
N ILE A 326 -18.92 -15.37 26.08
CA ILE A 326 -18.11 -14.27 26.62
C ILE A 326 -16.61 -14.59 26.49
N GLU A 327 -16.21 -15.81 26.83
CA GLU A 327 -14.83 -16.26 26.64
C GLU A 327 -14.41 -16.21 25.16
N ALA A 328 -15.29 -16.60 24.23
CA ALA A 328 -15.00 -16.51 22.79
C ALA A 328 -14.78 -15.06 22.33
N LEU A 329 -15.58 -14.11 22.83
CA LEU A 329 -15.38 -12.69 22.54
C LEU A 329 -14.05 -12.18 23.10
N GLN A 330 -13.70 -12.53 24.34
CA GLN A 330 -12.42 -12.16 24.96
C GLN A 330 -11.22 -12.72 24.19
N ARG A 331 -11.28 -14.00 23.78
CA ARG A 331 -10.24 -14.63 22.95
C ARG A 331 -9.98 -13.86 21.66
N HIS A 332 -11.02 -13.38 21.00
CA HIS A 332 -10.87 -12.68 19.72
C HIS A 332 -10.59 -11.17 19.86
N MET A 333 -10.73 -10.60 21.05
CA MET A 333 -10.26 -9.25 21.40
C MET A 333 -8.77 -9.19 21.76
N THR A 334 -8.09 -10.34 21.85
CA THR A 334 -6.63 -10.37 21.99
C THR A 334 -5.93 -9.72 20.79
N PHE A 335 -4.75 -9.14 21.05
CA PHE A 335 -3.95 -8.41 20.06
C PHE A 335 -3.90 -9.16 18.73
N PHE A 336 -4.26 -8.48 17.64
CA PHE A 336 -4.24 -9.04 16.30
C PHE A 336 -3.80 -8.00 15.29
N ASN A 337 -2.73 -8.31 14.56
CA ASN A 337 -2.22 -7.48 13.49
C ASN A 337 -1.70 -8.35 12.36
N THR A 338 -2.25 -8.17 11.16
CA THR A 338 -1.80 -8.88 9.97
C THR A 338 -2.33 -8.18 8.72
N GLU A 339 -1.78 -8.52 7.56
CA GLU A 339 -2.27 -8.02 6.27
C GLU A 339 -3.67 -8.61 5.98
N GLY A 340 -4.65 -7.80 5.62
CA GLY A 340 -6.06 -8.18 5.56
C GLY A 340 -6.45 -9.26 4.55
N HIS A 341 -5.66 -9.57 3.51
CA HIS A 341 -5.98 -10.60 2.50
C HIS A 341 -5.28 -11.94 2.78
N PHE A 342 -3.95 -11.96 2.70
CA PHE A 342 -3.13 -13.15 2.88
C PHE A 342 -2.97 -13.51 4.36
N GLY A 343 -3.03 -12.53 5.27
CA GLY A 343 -3.04 -12.75 6.71
C GLY A 343 -4.43 -12.92 7.27
N GLY A 344 -5.30 -11.93 7.04
CA GLY A 344 -6.63 -11.85 7.62
C GLY A 344 -7.56 -12.96 7.13
N GLY A 345 -7.47 -13.33 5.84
CA GLY A 345 -8.29 -14.39 5.25
C GLY A 345 -8.05 -15.76 5.89
N PRO A 346 -6.83 -16.32 5.83
CA PRO A 346 -6.50 -17.58 6.49
C PRO A 346 -6.76 -17.57 8.00
N ASN A 347 -6.35 -16.52 8.71
CA ASN A 347 -6.58 -16.42 10.16
C ASN A 347 -8.07 -16.43 10.52
N LEU A 348 -8.91 -15.75 9.72
CA LEU A 348 -10.36 -15.76 9.89
C LEU A 348 -10.94 -17.15 9.62
N GLY A 349 -10.57 -17.76 8.49
CA GLY A 349 -11.06 -19.09 8.11
C GLY A 349 -10.70 -20.18 9.12
N LEU A 350 -9.46 -20.16 9.61
CA LEU A 350 -8.96 -21.09 10.61
C LEU A 350 -9.59 -20.87 11.98
N SER A 351 -9.73 -19.60 12.41
CA SER A 351 -10.42 -19.28 13.67
C SER A 351 -11.87 -19.75 13.64
N LEU A 352 -12.57 -19.63 12.50
CA LEU A 352 -13.93 -20.16 12.32
C LEU A 352 -13.98 -21.68 12.46
N ALA A 353 -13.02 -22.40 11.85
CA ALA A 353 -12.97 -23.86 11.91
C ALA A 353 -12.64 -24.36 13.34
N MET A 354 -11.71 -23.69 14.03
CA MET A 354 -11.34 -24.05 15.40
C MET A 354 -12.43 -23.73 16.42
N GLU A 355 -13.13 -22.60 16.27
CA GLU A 355 -14.28 -22.27 17.14
C GLU A 355 -15.45 -23.22 16.93
N GLU A 356 -15.67 -23.72 15.71
CA GLU A 356 -16.67 -24.75 15.45
C GLU A 356 -16.28 -26.10 16.09
N ALA A 357 -15.01 -26.48 16.01
CA ALA A 357 -14.51 -27.70 16.65
C ALA A 357 -14.65 -27.61 18.17
N LYS A 358 -14.31 -26.45 18.74
CA LYS A 358 -14.44 -26.17 20.17
C LYS A 358 -15.90 -26.12 20.62
N SER A 359 -16.83 -25.60 19.81
CA SER A 359 -18.25 -25.60 20.20
C SER A 359 -18.86 -27.01 20.24
N LYS A 360 -18.31 -27.96 19.47
CA LYS A 360 -18.73 -29.36 19.47
C LYS A 360 -18.10 -30.15 20.64
N ASN A 361 -16.83 -29.89 20.95
CA ASN A 361 -16.10 -30.52 22.07
C ASN A 361 -15.33 -29.45 22.87
N TYR A 362 -15.98 -28.83 23.86
CA TYR A 362 -15.44 -27.65 24.55
C TYR A 362 -14.18 -27.93 25.38
N GLU A 363 -14.11 -29.11 26.00
CA GLU A 363 -13.01 -29.50 26.90
C GLU A 363 -11.75 -29.94 26.15
N SER A 364 -11.86 -30.38 24.89
CA SER A 364 -10.73 -30.95 24.15
C SER A 364 -9.79 -29.91 23.54
N ILE A 365 -10.23 -28.65 23.41
CA ILE A 365 -9.45 -27.59 22.77
C ILE A 365 -9.25 -26.44 23.76
N PRO A 366 -8.04 -26.30 24.36
CA PRO A 366 -7.72 -25.17 25.22
C PRO A 366 -7.83 -23.82 24.49
N ASN A 367 -8.23 -22.77 25.22
CA ASN A 367 -8.36 -21.40 24.69
C ASN A 367 -7.06 -20.89 24.05
N GLU A 368 -5.93 -21.28 24.63
CA GLU A 368 -4.60 -20.87 24.19
C GLU A 368 -4.24 -21.42 22.82
N VAL A 369 -4.74 -22.60 22.42
CA VAL A 369 -4.42 -23.19 21.11
C VAL A 369 -4.94 -22.30 19.98
N ILE A 370 -6.17 -21.78 20.11
CA ILE A 370 -6.77 -20.86 19.13
C ILE A 370 -5.96 -19.55 19.04
N ILE A 371 -5.56 -19.02 20.20
CA ILE A 371 -4.77 -17.77 20.27
C ILE A 371 -3.38 -18.00 19.66
N ASN A 372 -2.69 -19.09 20.03
CA ASN A 372 -1.33 -19.41 19.60
C ASN A 372 -1.25 -19.66 18.09
N VAL A 373 -2.23 -20.38 17.53
CA VAL A 373 -2.33 -20.59 16.08
C VAL A 373 -2.54 -19.26 15.35
N LYS A 374 -3.45 -18.41 15.85
CA LYS A 374 -3.69 -17.06 15.31
C LYS A 374 -2.42 -16.21 15.39
N THR A 375 -1.74 -16.16 16.53
CA THR A 375 -0.51 -15.36 16.73
C THR A 375 0.67 -15.89 15.91
N GLY A 376 0.81 -17.21 15.77
CA GLY A 376 1.89 -17.83 15.01
C GLY A 376 1.80 -17.52 13.52
N LEU A 377 0.58 -17.41 12.99
CA LEU A 377 0.33 -17.12 11.57
C LEU A 377 0.30 -15.62 11.25
N MET A 378 0.14 -14.73 12.24
CA MET A 378 0.10 -13.27 12.02
C MET A 378 1.34 -12.76 11.29
N GLY A 379 2.54 -13.13 11.75
CA GLY A 379 3.81 -12.61 11.26
C GLY A 379 4.17 -13.08 9.84
N PRO A 380 4.27 -14.40 9.58
CA PRO A 380 4.63 -14.91 8.26
C PRO A 380 3.67 -14.46 7.16
N LEU A 381 2.35 -14.57 7.40
CA LEU A 381 1.34 -14.20 6.41
C LEU A 381 1.24 -12.69 6.19
N ALA A 382 1.48 -11.87 7.22
CA ALA A 382 1.57 -10.42 7.06
C ALA A 382 2.73 -10.03 6.14
N GLY A 383 3.93 -10.57 6.38
CA GLY A 383 5.11 -10.26 5.55
C GLY A 383 4.92 -10.64 4.08
N ILE A 384 4.26 -11.79 3.82
CA ILE A 384 3.91 -12.22 2.47
C ILE A 384 2.89 -11.27 1.84
N GLY A 385 1.80 -10.98 2.54
CA GLY A 385 0.74 -10.10 2.06
C GLY A 385 1.24 -8.68 1.76
N ASP A 386 2.04 -8.10 2.64
CA ASP A 386 2.58 -6.74 2.50
C ASP A 386 3.52 -6.65 1.30
N THR A 387 4.32 -7.70 1.06
CA THR A 387 5.24 -7.75 -0.08
C THR A 387 4.48 -7.91 -1.40
N ILE A 388 3.49 -8.81 -1.45
CA ILE A 388 2.77 -9.13 -2.69
C ILE A 388 1.74 -8.05 -3.02
N THR A 389 0.80 -7.77 -2.11
CA THR A 389 -0.34 -6.88 -2.36
C THR A 389 0.10 -5.43 -2.39
N TRP A 390 0.75 -4.96 -1.32
CA TRP A 390 1.04 -3.54 -1.12
C TRP A 390 2.36 -3.10 -1.76
N SER A 391 3.38 -3.96 -1.78
CA SER A 391 4.70 -3.57 -2.33
C SER A 391 4.87 -3.91 -3.81
N THR A 392 4.18 -4.94 -4.33
CA THR A 392 4.35 -5.37 -5.71
C THR A 392 3.14 -5.07 -6.58
N LEU A 393 1.99 -5.67 -6.28
CA LEU A 393 0.80 -5.60 -7.13
C LEU A 393 0.22 -4.18 -7.21
N MET A 394 0.15 -3.47 -6.08
CA MET A 394 -0.33 -2.08 -6.04
C MET A 394 0.51 -1.18 -6.96
N TYR A 395 1.83 -1.15 -6.81
CA TYR A 395 2.68 -0.26 -7.59
C TYR A 395 2.83 -0.68 -9.05
N LEU A 396 2.74 -1.98 -9.35
CA LEU A 396 2.65 -2.48 -10.71
C LEU A 396 1.41 -1.93 -11.42
N LEU A 397 0.24 -1.99 -10.76
CA LEU A 397 -1.00 -1.47 -11.31
C LEU A 397 -0.98 0.06 -11.41
N ILE A 398 -0.43 0.77 -10.42
CA ILE A 398 -0.24 2.22 -10.50
C ILE A 398 0.62 2.56 -11.72
N GLY A 399 1.76 1.89 -11.89
CA GLY A 399 2.66 2.10 -13.02
C GLY A 399 1.98 1.92 -14.37
N LEU A 400 1.10 0.93 -14.50
CA LEU A 400 0.33 0.65 -15.72
C LEU A 400 -0.62 1.78 -16.13
N PHE A 401 -1.29 2.41 -15.16
CA PHE A 401 -2.31 3.43 -15.40
C PHE A 401 -1.79 4.87 -15.25
N LEU A 402 -0.58 5.05 -14.71
CA LEU A 402 0.04 6.36 -14.55
C LEU A 402 0.18 7.17 -15.86
N PRO A 403 0.47 6.57 -17.04
CA PRO A 403 0.49 7.33 -18.29
C PRO A 403 -0.87 7.97 -18.62
N LEU A 404 -1.96 7.27 -18.32
CA LEU A 404 -3.32 7.78 -18.54
C LEU A 404 -3.63 8.92 -17.57
N ALA A 405 -3.19 8.81 -16.31
CA ALA A 405 -3.33 9.88 -15.33
C ALA A 405 -2.55 11.14 -15.76
N LYS A 406 -1.33 11.00 -16.30
CA LYS A 406 -0.54 12.12 -16.86
C LYS A 406 -1.18 12.78 -18.08
N GLN A 407 -2.06 12.09 -18.80
CA GLN A 407 -2.86 12.69 -19.89
C GLN A 407 -4.12 13.40 -19.37
N GLY A 408 -4.38 13.34 -18.06
CA GLY A 408 -5.56 13.92 -17.44
C GLY A 408 -6.79 13.01 -17.42
N ASN A 409 -6.64 11.71 -17.71
CA ASN A 409 -7.75 10.77 -17.79
C ASN A 409 -8.11 10.19 -16.40
N VAL A 410 -9.40 10.22 -16.06
CA VAL A 410 -9.98 9.66 -14.83
C VAL A 410 -9.67 8.17 -14.65
N LEU A 411 -9.61 7.42 -15.76
CA LEU A 411 -9.32 5.99 -15.72
C LEU A 411 -7.94 5.70 -15.10
N GLY A 412 -7.02 6.67 -15.20
CA GLY A 412 -5.70 6.60 -14.58
C GLY A 412 -5.74 6.48 -13.05
N GLY A 413 -6.75 7.07 -12.40
CA GLY A 413 -6.94 7.00 -10.96
C GLY A 413 -7.80 5.82 -10.50
N ILE A 414 -8.91 5.55 -11.20
CA ILE A 414 -9.89 4.51 -10.80
C ILE A 414 -9.41 3.10 -11.16
N GLY A 415 -8.77 2.93 -12.32
CA GLY A 415 -8.39 1.61 -12.85
C GLY A 415 -7.55 0.78 -11.87
N PRO A 416 -6.44 1.32 -11.31
CA PRO A 416 -5.61 0.59 -10.35
C PRO A 416 -6.37 0.08 -9.12
N VAL A 417 -7.27 0.90 -8.57
CA VAL A 417 -8.05 0.55 -7.37
C VAL A 417 -9.00 -0.59 -7.66
N VAL A 418 -9.71 -0.52 -8.78
CA VAL A 418 -10.68 -1.55 -9.17
C VAL A 418 -9.96 -2.87 -9.43
N CYS A 419 -8.87 -2.84 -10.21
CA CYS A 419 -8.07 -4.03 -10.49
C CYS A 419 -7.51 -4.66 -9.20
N LEU A 420 -6.90 -3.86 -8.32
CA LEU A 420 -6.34 -4.36 -7.06
C LEU A 420 -7.44 -4.94 -6.16
N THR A 421 -8.57 -4.24 -6.06
CA THR A 421 -9.71 -4.68 -5.23
C THR A 421 -10.26 -6.01 -5.70
N VAL A 422 -10.49 -6.19 -7.00
CA VAL A 422 -11.01 -7.44 -7.54
C VAL A 422 -10.04 -8.60 -7.28
N ILE A 423 -8.75 -8.39 -7.53
CA ILE A 423 -7.72 -9.42 -7.35
C ILE A 423 -7.60 -9.79 -5.86
N ALA A 424 -7.37 -8.82 -5.00
CA ALA A 424 -7.08 -9.04 -3.59
C ALA A 424 -8.31 -9.56 -2.82
N PHE A 425 -9.51 -9.06 -3.12
CA PHE A 425 -10.75 -9.56 -2.52
C PHE A 425 -11.00 -11.03 -2.91
N THR A 426 -10.76 -11.38 -4.17
CA THR A 426 -10.95 -12.76 -4.66
C THR A 426 -9.98 -13.72 -4.01
N ILE A 427 -8.69 -13.34 -3.94
CA ILE A 427 -7.65 -14.16 -3.28
C ILE A 427 -7.99 -14.35 -1.80
N GLY A 428 -8.30 -13.27 -1.08
CA GLY A 428 -8.64 -13.33 0.34
C GLY A 428 -9.86 -14.22 0.63
N TYR A 429 -10.90 -14.14 -0.20
CA TYR A 429 -12.08 -15.01 -0.07
C TYR A 429 -11.74 -16.49 -0.32
N ILE A 430 -10.99 -16.79 -1.38
CA ILE A 430 -10.58 -18.17 -1.70
C ILE A 430 -9.76 -18.74 -0.55
N LEU A 431 -8.78 -17.99 -0.04
CA LEU A 431 -7.95 -18.39 1.09
C LEU A 431 -8.79 -18.64 2.35
N THR A 432 -9.72 -17.73 2.68
CA THR A 432 -10.63 -17.89 3.83
C THR A 432 -11.45 -19.17 3.71
N SER A 433 -12.06 -19.41 2.53
CA SER A 433 -12.91 -20.57 2.30
C SER A 433 -12.14 -21.89 2.32
N ARG A 434 -10.90 -21.90 1.80
CA ARG A 434 -10.03 -23.07 1.82
C ARG A 434 -9.52 -23.38 3.23
N CYS A 435 -9.07 -22.37 3.98
CA CYS A 435 -8.61 -22.55 5.36
C CYS A 435 -9.73 -23.03 6.28
N TYR A 436 -10.98 -22.56 6.08
CA TYR A 436 -12.12 -23.07 6.86
C TYR A 436 -12.41 -24.55 6.58
N LYS A 437 -12.32 -24.98 5.32
CA LYS A 437 -12.64 -26.38 4.93
C LYS A 437 -11.53 -27.38 5.27
N PHE A 438 -10.29 -26.97 5.08
CA PHE A 438 -9.13 -27.85 5.19
C PHE A 438 -8.35 -27.65 6.51
N GLY A 439 -8.80 -26.72 7.37
CA GLY A 439 -8.22 -26.49 8.68
C GLY A 439 -6.75 -26.03 8.63
N TYR A 440 -6.02 -26.38 9.69
CA TYR A 440 -4.63 -25.98 9.89
C TYR A 440 -3.67 -26.55 8.83
N THR A 441 -3.91 -27.78 8.39
CA THR A 441 -3.07 -28.50 7.40
C THR A 441 -2.94 -27.75 6.09
N PHE A 442 -3.98 -27.03 5.64
CA PHE A 442 -3.87 -26.20 4.44
C PHE A 442 -2.99 -24.96 4.64
N ALA A 443 -3.09 -24.29 5.79
CA ALA A 443 -2.24 -23.14 6.10
C ALA A 443 -0.76 -23.54 6.20
N GLU A 444 -0.49 -24.70 6.82
CA GLU A 444 0.84 -25.27 6.93
C GLU A 444 1.39 -25.72 5.57
N ASN A 445 0.62 -26.49 4.79
CA ASN A 445 1.03 -26.91 3.45
C ASN A 445 1.28 -25.71 2.53
N MET A 446 0.49 -24.65 2.63
CA MET A 446 0.72 -23.43 1.85
C MET A 446 2.07 -22.78 2.20
N LEU A 447 2.48 -22.81 3.48
CA LEU A 447 3.77 -22.29 3.95
C LEU A 447 4.95 -23.20 3.60
N LYS A 448 4.76 -24.53 3.65
CA LYS A 448 5.82 -25.53 3.38
C LYS A 448 6.03 -25.83 1.89
N SER A 449 4.99 -25.83 1.08
CA SER A 449 5.00 -26.28 -0.34
C SER A 449 5.83 -25.46 -1.32
N GLY A 450 6.59 -24.46 -0.88
CA GLY A 450 7.39 -23.60 -1.76
C GLY A 450 6.59 -22.73 -2.74
N ILE A 451 5.26 -22.92 -2.85
CA ILE A 451 4.37 -22.18 -3.76
C ILE A 451 4.47 -20.67 -3.49
N ILE A 452 4.54 -20.27 -2.21
CA ILE A 452 4.72 -18.87 -1.83
C ILE A 452 6.05 -18.31 -2.36
N ASN A 453 7.13 -19.09 -2.30
CA ASN A 453 8.42 -18.67 -2.82
C ASN A 453 8.39 -18.47 -4.34
N ILE A 454 7.67 -19.34 -5.07
CA ILE A 454 7.44 -19.18 -6.52
C ILE A 454 6.63 -17.92 -6.81
N VAL A 455 5.56 -17.64 -6.05
CA VAL A 455 4.75 -16.43 -6.22
C VAL A 455 5.55 -15.18 -5.91
N ILE A 456 6.34 -15.17 -4.84
CA ILE A 456 7.24 -14.06 -4.49
C ILE A 456 8.30 -13.86 -5.58
N MET A 457 8.88 -14.94 -6.10
CA MET A 457 9.84 -14.88 -7.20
C MET A 457 9.21 -14.29 -8.46
N ALA A 458 8.03 -14.77 -8.86
CA ALA A 458 7.28 -14.26 -10.00
C ALA A 458 7.02 -12.75 -9.87
N ALA A 459 6.50 -12.35 -8.71
CA ALA A 459 6.21 -10.97 -8.39
C ALA A 459 7.48 -10.10 -8.41
N SER A 460 8.59 -10.59 -7.86
CA SER A 460 9.87 -9.86 -7.82
C SER A 460 10.47 -9.67 -9.21
N VAL A 461 10.51 -10.72 -10.05
CA VAL A 461 11.07 -10.66 -11.41
C VAL A 461 10.25 -9.70 -12.28
N LEU A 462 8.92 -9.88 -12.29
CA LEU A 462 8.02 -9.01 -13.04
C LEU A 462 8.10 -7.56 -12.56
N GLY A 463 8.09 -7.37 -11.23
CA GLY A 463 8.17 -6.06 -10.61
C GLY A 463 9.48 -5.35 -10.96
N LEU A 464 10.64 -6.01 -10.82
CA LEU A 464 11.93 -5.40 -11.15
C LEU A 464 12.03 -5.01 -12.62
N PHE A 465 11.58 -5.88 -13.52
CA PHE A 465 11.55 -5.59 -14.95
C PHE A 465 10.71 -4.36 -15.27
N MET A 466 9.52 -4.25 -14.66
CA MET A 466 8.68 -3.07 -14.82
C MET A 466 9.28 -1.83 -14.18
N MET A 467 9.81 -1.90 -12.96
CA MET A 467 10.42 -0.75 -12.28
C MET A 467 11.60 -0.18 -13.08
N GLY A 468 12.38 -1.04 -13.76
CA GLY A 468 13.42 -0.61 -14.68
C GLY A 468 12.90 0.23 -15.85
N GLY A 469 11.90 -0.29 -16.57
CA GLY A 469 11.34 0.41 -17.73
C GLY A 469 10.48 1.63 -17.36
N LEU A 470 9.83 1.62 -16.20
CA LEU A 470 9.12 2.79 -15.70
C LEU A 470 10.10 3.88 -15.23
N ALA A 471 11.20 3.50 -14.59
CA ALA A 471 12.25 4.44 -14.19
C ALA A 471 12.84 5.18 -15.40
N SER A 472 13.11 4.48 -16.51
CA SER A 472 13.63 5.13 -17.72
C SER A 472 12.64 6.12 -18.35
N THR A 473 11.34 5.86 -18.21
CA THR A 473 10.28 6.71 -18.78
C THR A 473 9.99 7.94 -17.92
N TYR A 474 10.06 7.80 -16.60
CA TYR A 474 9.53 8.80 -15.67
C TYR A 474 10.58 9.63 -14.95
N VAL A 475 11.83 9.17 -14.91
CA VAL A 475 12.95 9.98 -14.43
C VAL A 475 13.49 10.75 -15.63
N THR A 476 13.20 12.04 -15.71
CA THR A 476 13.48 12.87 -16.90
C THR A 476 14.69 13.78 -16.75
N VAL A 477 15.59 13.47 -15.82
CA VAL A 477 16.77 14.28 -15.50
C VAL A 477 17.65 14.46 -16.74
N SER A 478 17.95 15.72 -17.06
CA SER A 478 18.77 16.10 -18.21
C SER A 478 19.77 17.20 -17.86
N THR A 479 20.87 17.31 -18.60
CA THR A 479 21.81 18.43 -18.44
C THR A 479 21.60 19.49 -19.52
N PRO A 480 21.33 20.77 -19.17
CA PRO A 480 21.17 21.84 -20.15
C PRO A 480 22.50 22.42 -20.67
N ILE A 481 23.64 21.89 -20.20
CA ILE A 481 24.98 22.39 -20.55
C ILE A 481 25.22 22.22 -22.06
N GLN A 482 25.45 23.34 -22.74
CA GLN A 482 25.76 23.41 -24.15
C GLN A 482 26.95 24.34 -24.38
N TRP A 483 27.83 23.99 -25.31
CA TRP A 483 28.94 24.84 -25.73
C TRP A 483 28.98 24.94 -27.25
N ALA A 484 29.37 26.10 -27.77
CA ALA A 484 29.55 26.30 -29.20
C ALA A 484 31.03 26.17 -29.54
N VAL A 485 31.37 25.21 -30.42
CA VAL A 485 32.72 25.08 -30.99
C VAL A 485 32.57 25.20 -32.50
N GLY A 486 33.21 26.23 -33.10
CA GLY A 486 33.21 26.40 -34.56
C GLY A 486 31.84 26.68 -35.21
N GLY A 487 30.88 27.25 -34.48
CA GLY A 487 29.55 27.58 -35.00
C GLY A 487 28.51 26.44 -34.90
N GLN A 488 28.90 25.26 -34.43
CA GLN A 488 27.96 24.19 -34.04
C GLN A 488 27.79 24.15 -32.52
N VAL A 489 26.53 24.16 -32.06
CA VAL A 489 26.17 24.01 -30.64
C VAL A 489 26.19 22.52 -30.31
N THR A 490 27.17 22.08 -29.53
CA THR A 490 27.24 20.71 -29.00
C THR A 490 26.60 20.68 -27.61
N LYS A 491 25.60 19.83 -27.41
CA LYS A 491 24.96 19.62 -26.10
C LYS A 491 25.64 18.46 -25.39
N LEU A 492 25.95 18.62 -24.10
CA LEU A 492 26.52 17.54 -23.27
C LEU A 492 25.63 16.29 -23.27
N GLN A 493 24.31 16.49 -23.29
CA GLN A 493 23.32 15.43 -23.31
C GLN A 493 23.47 14.49 -24.52
N ASP A 494 23.82 15.02 -25.69
CA ASP A 494 23.94 14.21 -26.91
C ASP A 494 25.17 13.30 -26.87
N ILE A 495 26.24 13.75 -26.22
CA ILE A 495 27.44 12.93 -25.96
C ILE A 495 27.11 11.81 -24.97
N LEU A 496 26.44 12.13 -23.87
CA LEU A 496 26.02 11.13 -22.87
C LEU A 496 25.07 10.09 -23.48
N ASN A 497 24.08 10.53 -24.26
CA ASN A 497 23.15 9.65 -24.96
C ASN A 497 23.84 8.76 -26.01
N SER A 498 24.94 9.21 -26.61
CA SER A 498 25.72 8.39 -27.55
C SER A 498 26.47 7.25 -26.88
N ILE A 499 26.85 7.39 -25.60
CA ILE A 499 27.47 6.32 -24.80
C ILE A 499 26.39 5.37 -24.32
N LEU A 500 25.38 5.90 -23.62
CA LEU A 500 24.29 5.13 -23.04
C LEU A 500 23.06 6.05 -22.91
N PRO A 501 22.01 5.84 -23.71
CA PRO A 501 20.76 6.56 -23.57
C PRO A 501 20.23 6.45 -22.13
N GLY A 502 19.86 7.57 -21.52
CA GLY A 502 19.28 7.57 -20.17
C GLY A 502 20.28 7.31 -19.03
N ILE A 503 21.58 7.54 -19.23
CA ILE A 503 22.60 7.35 -18.19
C ILE A 503 22.35 8.19 -16.93
N LEU A 504 21.85 9.42 -17.07
CA LEU A 504 21.54 10.31 -15.95
C LEU A 504 20.34 9.80 -15.12
N PRO A 505 19.19 9.46 -15.74
CA PRO A 505 18.11 8.75 -15.05
C PRO A 505 18.55 7.47 -14.34
N LEU A 506 19.40 6.65 -14.98
CA LEU A 506 19.91 5.43 -14.38
C LEU A 506 20.78 5.73 -13.16
N LEU A 507 21.70 6.68 -13.29
CA LEU A 507 22.59 7.09 -12.19
C LEU A 507 21.79 7.64 -11.00
N ASP A 508 20.77 8.44 -11.24
CA ASP A 508 19.92 8.99 -10.18
C ASP A 508 19.25 7.85 -9.37
N VAL A 509 18.59 6.92 -10.05
CA VAL A 509 17.97 5.76 -9.41
C VAL A 509 19.00 4.88 -8.69
N MET A 510 20.15 4.64 -9.29
CA MET A 510 21.21 3.80 -8.72
C MET A 510 21.88 4.44 -7.50
N LEU A 511 22.07 5.76 -7.49
CA LEU A 511 22.62 6.50 -6.34
C LEU A 511 21.67 6.42 -5.15
N VAL A 512 20.38 6.67 -5.39
CA VAL A 512 19.36 6.56 -4.34
C VAL A 512 19.26 5.13 -3.84
N TRP A 513 19.23 4.16 -4.75
CA TRP A 513 19.14 2.76 -4.38
C TRP A 513 20.38 2.27 -3.60
N GLY A 514 21.58 2.70 -3.99
CA GLY A 514 22.82 2.43 -3.27
C GLY A 514 22.82 3.02 -1.86
N TYR A 515 22.31 4.23 -1.68
CA TYR A 515 22.11 4.84 -0.36
C TYR A 515 21.13 4.03 0.49
N LEU A 516 19.97 3.65 -0.07
CA LEU A 516 18.93 2.90 0.64
C LEU A 516 19.37 1.51 1.09
N ARG A 517 20.28 0.87 0.34
CA ARG A 517 20.90 -0.40 0.75
C ARG A 517 21.80 -0.25 1.98
N LYS A 518 22.48 0.89 2.12
CA LYS A 518 23.38 1.17 3.25
C LYS A 518 22.66 1.77 4.45
N HIS A 519 21.69 2.64 4.20
CA HIS A 519 20.88 3.33 5.21
C HIS A 519 19.40 3.13 4.89
N ARG A 520 18.69 2.34 5.71
CA ARG A 520 17.26 2.03 5.53
C ARG A 520 16.31 3.21 5.84
N ASN A 521 16.80 4.43 5.75
CA ASN A 521 16.03 5.64 6.06
C ASN A 521 15.53 6.31 4.77
N TYR A 522 14.35 5.88 4.34
CA TYR A 522 13.67 6.35 3.13
C TYR A 522 13.43 7.87 3.13
N PHE A 523 13.18 8.44 4.30
CA PHE A 523 12.93 9.86 4.48
C PHE A 523 14.17 10.71 4.16
N MET A 524 15.32 10.31 4.70
CA MET A 524 16.58 11.01 4.43
C MET A 524 17.00 10.88 2.97
N ALA A 525 16.69 9.77 2.31
CA ALA A 525 16.92 9.61 0.88
C ALA A 525 16.10 10.63 0.06
N ALA A 526 14.81 10.79 0.37
CA ALA A 526 13.95 11.76 -0.30
C ALA A 526 14.43 13.20 -0.09
N ILE A 527 14.77 13.58 1.15
CA ILE A 527 15.32 14.93 1.44
C ILE A 527 16.65 15.15 0.72
N PHE A 528 17.54 14.17 0.74
CA PHE A 528 18.86 14.29 0.13
C PHE A 528 18.73 14.54 -1.38
N VAL A 529 17.88 13.77 -2.08
CA VAL A 529 17.61 13.99 -3.50
C VAL A 529 16.97 15.35 -3.72
N THR A 530 15.98 15.73 -2.90
CA THR A 530 15.29 17.03 -3.01
C THR A 530 16.27 18.19 -2.88
N VAL A 531 17.14 18.18 -1.87
CA VAL A 531 18.10 19.26 -1.63
C VAL A 531 19.19 19.29 -2.71
N ILE A 532 19.71 18.14 -3.10
CA ILE A 532 20.77 18.08 -4.12
C ILE A 532 20.25 18.48 -5.50
N SER A 533 19.10 17.95 -5.92
CA SER A 533 18.49 18.31 -7.19
C SER A 533 18.11 19.79 -7.23
N LEU A 534 17.62 20.35 -6.12
CA LEU A 534 17.35 21.78 -6.00
C LEU A 534 18.63 22.60 -6.12
N VAL A 535 19.71 22.25 -5.41
CA VAL A 535 21.00 22.96 -5.51
C VAL A 535 21.59 22.85 -6.92
N LEU A 536 21.66 21.65 -7.49
CA LEU A 536 22.21 21.43 -8.83
C LEU A 536 21.36 22.08 -9.91
N GLY A 537 20.03 22.13 -9.75
CA GLY A 537 19.12 22.85 -10.63
C GLY A 537 19.23 24.38 -10.51
N CYS A 538 19.43 24.90 -9.29
CA CYS A 538 19.73 26.32 -9.07
C CYS A 538 21.06 26.73 -9.72
N LEU A 539 22.03 25.81 -9.75
CA LEU A 539 23.32 25.98 -10.43
C LEU A 539 23.25 25.77 -11.95
N GLY A 540 22.10 25.33 -12.49
CA GLY A 540 21.92 25.08 -13.92
C GLY A 540 22.66 23.85 -14.45
N ILE A 541 23.03 22.91 -13.57
CA ILE A 541 23.75 21.68 -13.94
C ILE A 541 22.78 20.62 -14.45
N ILE A 542 21.57 20.53 -13.85
CA ILE A 542 20.50 19.60 -14.24
C ILE A 542 19.16 20.33 -14.36
N ILE A 543 18.27 19.79 -15.20
CA ILE A 543 16.87 20.20 -15.40
C ILE A 543 15.99 18.97 -15.53
#